data_AF-A0A9D4NG96-F1
#
_entry.id   AF-A0A9D4NG96-F1
#
_cell.length_a   1.000
_cell.length_b   1.000
_cell.length_c   1.000
_cell.angle_alpha   90.00
_cell.angle_beta   90.00
_cell.angle_gamma   90.00
#
_symmetry.space_group_name_H-M   'P 1'
#
loop_
_entity.id
_entity.type
_entity.pdbx_description
1 polymer ?
#
loop_
_entity_poly.entity_id
_entity_poly.type
_entity_poly.pdbx_seq_one_letter_code
_entity_poly.pdbx_strand_id
1 'polypeptide(L)'
;MEYFDIMKRFEKRFGFQDLPETASIAFNIARQEVEEDLDDWADRIMTLATKAFRDLPEDYMNRQAVLRFCHCCFNKEAGEMAANARPSTIEAAVDKVKWAVHTHTAVHGRAKRDVRQTTVQDISQGWSLYSVKEESQSPTGQSTLNRLGACEKRLETIEQQIS
;
A
#
# COMPACT_ATOMS: atom_id res chain seq x y z
N MET A 1 -8.62 -40.46 -31.12
CA MET A 1 -8.81 -39.52 -30.01
C MET A 1 -7.45 -38.90 -29.80
N GLU A 2 -7.27 -37.65 -30.22
CA GLU A 2 -5.96 -36.99 -30.20
C GLU A 2 -5.54 -36.67 -28.76
N TYR A 3 -4.25 -36.73 -28.48
CA TYR A 3 -3.68 -36.42 -27.17
C TYR A 3 -4.16 -35.06 -26.63
N PHE A 4 -4.24 -34.06 -27.52
CA PHE A 4 -4.73 -32.71 -27.20
C PHE A 4 -6.18 -32.67 -26.72
N ASP A 5 -7.05 -33.55 -27.21
CA ASP A 5 -8.45 -33.61 -26.77
C ASP A 5 -8.59 -34.22 -25.38
N ILE A 6 -7.73 -35.18 -25.04
CA ILE A 6 -7.67 -35.79 -23.70
C ILE A 6 -7.14 -34.74 -22.71
N MET A 7 -6.07 -34.04 -23.06
CA MET A 7 -5.51 -32.97 -22.23
C MET A 7 -6.52 -31.85 -21.97
N LYS A 8 -7.24 -31.37 -23.00
CA LYS A 8 -8.32 -30.38 -22.83
C LYS A 8 -9.43 -30.87 -21.90
N ARG A 9 -9.81 -32.15 -21.97
CA ARG A 9 -10.83 -32.74 -21.08
C ARG A 9 -10.32 -32.89 -19.65
N PHE A 10 -9.04 -33.22 -19.47
CA PHE A 10 -8.39 -33.28 -18.16
C PHE A 10 -8.29 -31.90 -17.53
N GLU A 11 -7.82 -30.88 -18.26
CA GLU A 11 -7.79 -29.50 -17.79
C GLU A 11 -9.20 -28.98 -17.45
N LYS A 12 -10.21 -29.32 -18.27
CA LYS A 12 -11.59 -28.93 -18.01
C LYS A 12 -12.20 -29.58 -16.77
N ARG A 13 -11.81 -30.81 -16.42
CA ARG A 13 -12.39 -31.57 -15.29
C ARG A 13 -11.58 -31.49 -13.99
N PHE A 14 -10.26 -31.40 -14.10
CA PHE A 14 -9.32 -31.56 -12.99
C PHE A 14 -8.33 -30.40 -12.88
N GLY A 15 -8.31 -29.47 -13.83
CA GLY A 15 -7.68 -28.18 -13.58
C GLY A 15 -8.38 -27.56 -12.38
N PHE A 16 -7.62 -27.15 -11.35
CA PHE A 16 -8.14 -26.38 -10.22
C PHE A 16 -8.87 -25.15 -10.78
N GLN A 17 -10.19 -25.27 -10.96
CA GLN A 17 -11.05 -24.19 -11.41
C GLN A 17 -11.76 -23.66 -10.18
N ASP A 18 -11.19 -22.60 -9.62
CA ASP A 18 -12.07 -21.59 -9.05
C ASP A 18 -13.07 -21.21 -10.15
N LEU A 19 -14.36 -21.16 -9.81
CA LEU A 19 -15.39 -20.72 -10.75
C LEU A 19 -14.94 -19.38 -11.36
N PRO A 20 -15.06 -19.17 -12.68
CA PRO A 20 -14.67 -17.89 -13.31
C PRO A 20 -15.27 -16.67 -12.59
N GLU A 21 -16.47 -16.84 -12.03
CA GLU A 21 -17.17 -15.86 -11.22
C GLU A 21 -16.42 -15.55 -9.91
N THR A 22 -15.92 -16.56 -9.18
CA THR A 22 -15.18 -16.34 -7.93
C THR A 22 -13.84 -15.67 -8.18
N ALA A 23 -13.13 -16.07 -9.25
CA ALA A 23 -11.89 -15.42 -9.65
C ALA A 23 -12.11 -13.95 -10.06
N SER A 24 -13.19 -13.68 -10.81
CA SER A 24 -13.58 -12.32 -11.17
C SER A 24 -13.94 -11.47 -9.96
N ILE A 25 -14.65 -12.04 -8.98
CA ILE A 25 -14.96 -11.34 -7.72
C ILE A 25 -13.67 -11.05 -6.94
N ALA A 26 -12.77 -12.02 -6.81
CA ALA A 26 -11.50 -11.87 -6.13
C ALA A 26 -10.66 -10.74 -6.75
N PHE A 27 -10.55 -10.71 -8.09
CA PHE A 27 -9.92 -9.61 -8.83
C PHE A 27 -10.61 -8.27 -8.55
N ASN A 28 -11.94 -8.27 -8.45
CA ASN A 28 -12.70 -7.04 -8.29
C ASN A 28 -12.69 -6.44 -6.88
N ILE A 29 -12.38 -7.22 -5.86
CA ILE A 29 -12.24 -6.73 -4.49
C ILE A 29 -10.78 -6.55 -4.07
N ALA A 30 -9.84 -7.02 -4.89
CA ALA A 30 -8.41 -6.96 -4.61
C ALA A 30 -7.93 -5.53 -4.37
N ARG A 31 -7.16 -5.35 -3.29
CA ARG A 31 -6.47 -4.11 -2.92
C ARG A 31 -5.10 -4.44 -2.38
N GLN A 32 -4.16 -3.51 -2.54
CA GLN A 32 -2.83 -3.62 -1.93
C GLN A 32 -2.98 -3.69 -0.41
N GLU A 33 -2.34 -4.69 0.21
CA GLU A 33 -2.30 -4.83 1.67
C GLU A 33 -1.29 -3.86 2.29
N VAL A 34 -1.43 -3.56 3.59
CA VAL A 34 -0.59 -2.56 4.27
C VAL A 34 0.89 -2.96 4.32
N GLU A 35 1.16 -4.26 4.43
CA GLU A 35 2.51 -4.84 4.52
C GLU A 35 3.04 -5.35 3.16
N GLU A 36 2.26 -5.19 2.10
CA GLU A 36 2.60 -5.72 0.78
C GLU A 36 3.36 -4.68 -0.04
N ASP A 37 4.52 -5.09 -0.54
CA ASP A 37 5.33 -4.27 -1.43
C ASP A 37 4.63 -4.06 -2.78
N LEU A 38 5.01 -2.97 -3.46
CA LEU A 38 4.34 -2.60 -4.70
C LEU A 38 4.55 -3.64 -5.81
N ASP A 39 5.71 -4.28 -5.84
CA ASP A 39 6.05 -5.32 -6.80
C ASP A 39 5.26 -6.61 -6.52
N ASP A 40 5.11 -7.01 -5.25
CA ASP A 40 4.28 -8.15 -4.84
C ASP A 40 2.80 -7.92 -5.19
N TRP A 41 2.31 -6.69 -5.00
CA TRP A 41 0.97 -6.30 -5.42
C TRP A 41 0.77 -6.43 -6.93
N ALA A 42 1.77 -6.06 -7.73
CA ALA A 42 1.74 -6.20 -9.18
C ALA A 42 1.66 -7.69 -9.59
N ASP A 43 2.47 -8.55 -8.98
CA ASP A 43 2.46 -9.99 -9.27
C ASP A 43 1.14 -10.64 -8.85
N ARG A 44 0.60 -10.26 -7.69
CA ARG A 44 -0.68 -10.76 -7.19
C ARG A 44 -1.83 -10.34 -8.10
N ILE A 45 -1.87 -9.08 -8.55
CA ILE A 45 -2.97 -8.63 -9.40
C ILE A 45 -2.92 -9.28 -10.79
N MET A 46 -1.72 -9.50 -11.34
CA MET A 46 -1.55 -10.24 -12.59
C MET A 46 -1.98 -11.70 -12.47
N THR A 47 -1.67 -12.34 -11.34
CA THR A 47 -2.14 -13.69 -11.04
C THR A 47 -3.66 -13.76 -10.96
N LEU A 48 -4.29 -12.79 -10.29
CA LEU A 48 -5.76 -12.70 -10.20
C LEU A 48 -6.40 -12.40 -11.56
N ALA A 49 -5.81 -11.51 -12.36
CA ALA A 49 -6.29 -11.16 -13.69
C ALA A 49 -6.24 -12.38 -14.63
N THR A 50 -5.16 -13.15 -14.59
CA THR A 50 -4.99 -14.38 -15.39
C THR A 50 -6.07 -15.41 -15.06
N LYS A 51 -6.44 -15.53 -13.77
CA LYS A 51 -7.52 -16.42 -13.33
C LYS A 51 -8.90 -15.88 -13.72
N ALA A 52 -9.13 -14.57 -13.57
CA ALA A 52 -10.42 -13.94 -13.83
C ALA A 52 -10.77 -13.84 -15.33
N PHE A 53 -9.77 -13.64 -16.19
CA PHE A 53 -9.95 -13.31 -17.60
C PHE A 53 -9.32 -14.32 -18.56
N ARG A 54 -9.17 -15.59 -18.15
CA ARG A 54 -8.52 -16.65 -18.93
C ARG A 54 -9.04 -16.80 -20.36
N ASP A 55 -10.34 -16.59 -20.56
CA ASP A 55 -11.01 -16.81 -21.85
C ASP A 55 -11.08 -15.52 -22.69
N LEU A 56 -10.51 -14.41 -22.21
CA LEU A 56 -10.47 -13.11 -22.89
C LEU A 56 -9.08 -12.82 -23.49
N PRO A 57 -8.98 -11.89 -24.45
CA PRO A 57 -7.69 -11.48 -25.00
C PRO A 57 -6.74 -10.92 -23.93
N GLU A 58 -5.44 -11.22 -24.07
CA GLU A 58 -4.40 -10.76 -23.14
C GLU A 58 -4.38 -9.24 -22.99
N ASP A 59 -4.57 -8.49 -24.07
CA ASP A 59 -4.68 -7.02 -24.04
C ASP A 59 -5.83 -6.51 -23.17
N TYR A 60 -6.93 -7.26 -23.08
CA TYR A 60 -8.03 -6.90 -22.19
C TYR A 60 -7.62 -7.16 -20.74
N MET A 61 -7.07 -8.33 -20.45
CA MET A 61 -6.56 -8.69 -19.12
C MET A 61 -5.54 -7.68 -18.61
N ASN A 62 -4.53 -7.35 -19.42
CA ASN A 62 -3.47 -6.39 -19.09
C ASN A 62 -4.05 -5.00 -18.76
N ARG A 63 -4.98 -4.50 -19.58
CA ARG A 63 -5.64 -3.21 -19.30
C ARG A 63 -6.43 -3.23 -17.99
N GLN A 64 -7.14 -4.32 -17.69
CA GLN A 64 -7.86 -4.46 -16.43
C GLN A 64 -6.91 -4.52 -15.24
N ALA A 65 -5.83 -5.31 -15.34
CA ALA A 65 -4.82 -5.45 -14.30
C ALA A 65 -4.15 -4.10 -13.98
N VAL A 66 -3.72 -3.37 -15.00
CA VAL A 66 -3.12 -2.04 -14.86
C VAL A 66 -4.09 -1.06 -14.19
N LEU A 67 -5.34 -1.03 -14.63
CA LEU A 67 -6.35 -0.13 -14.07
C LEU A 67 -6.61 -0.44 -12.58
N ARG A 68 -6.78 -1.72 -12.26
CA ARG A 68 -7.02 -2.19 -10.89
C ARG A 68 -5.80 -1.94 -10.01
N PHE A 69 -4.60 -2.17 -10.52
CA PHE A 69 -3.34 -1.87 -9.84
C PHE A 69 -3.30 -0.41 -9.39
N CYS A 70 -3.42 0.54 -10.33
CA CYS A 70 -3.33 1.97 -10.03
C CYS A 70 -4.43 2.44 -9.06
N HIS A 71 -5.67 1.99 -9.24
CA HIS A 71 -6.79 2.43 -8.38
C HIS A 71 -6.76 1.83 -6.97
N CYS A 72 -6.11 0.70 -6.78
CA CYS A 72 -6.12 -0.03 -5.52
C CYS A 72 -4.74 -0.12 -4.85
N CYS A 73 -3.80 0.72 -5.30
CA CYS A 73 -2.57 1.02 -4.57
C CYS A 73 -2.86 1.59 -3.18
N PHE A 74 -1.98 1.28 -2.22
CA PHE A 74 -2.01 1.81 -0.87
C PHE A 74 -1.89 3.34 -0.86
N ASN A 75 -0.95 3.88 -1.65
CA ASN A 75 -0.85 5.31 -1.90
C ASN A 75 -1.80 5.73 -3.03
N LYS A 76 -3.00 6.17 -2.64
CA LYS A 76 -4.08 6.56 -3.57
C LYS A 76 -3.68 7.69 -4.52
N GLU A 77 -2.95 8.68 -4.02
CA GLU A 77 -2.54 9.84 -4.82
C GLU A 77 -1.52 9.44 -5.89
N ALA A 78 -0.51 8.65 -5.52
CA ALA A 78 0.46 8.10 -6.47
C ALA A 78 -0.21 7.18 -7.50
N GLY A 79 -1.19 6.39 -7.07
CA GLY A 79 -2.01 5.53 -7.93
C GLY A 79 -2.82 6.33 -8.96
N GLU A 80 -3.47 7.41 -8.54
CA GLU A 80 -4.23 8.30 -9.44
C GLU A 80 -3.32 8.99 -10.46
N MET A 81 -2.16 9.51 -10.03
CA MET A 81 -1.17 10.09 -10.95
C MET A 81 -0.69 9.07 -11.99
N ALA A 82 -0.41 7.84 -11.56
CA ALA A 82 -0.01 6.77 -12.46
C ALA A 82 -1.13 6.38 -13.44
N ALA A 83 -2.39 6.30 -12.98
CA ALA A 83 -3.54 6.01 -13.84
C ALA A 83 -3.74 7.07 -14.93
N ASN A 84 -3.60 8.36 -14.56
CA ASN A 84 -3.72 9.48 -15.50
C ASN A 84 -2.67 9.44 -16.61
N ALA A 85 -1.49 8.90 -16.32
CA ALA A 85 -0.42 8.71 -17.30
C ALA A 85 -0.64 7.50 -18.22
N ARG A 86 -1.74 6.76 -18.09
CA ARG A 86 -2.18 5.65 -18.96
C ARG A 86 -1.06 4.65 -19.32
N PRO A 87 -0.44 3.96 -18.33
CA PRO A 87 0.50 2.88 -18.61
C PRO A 87 -0.15 1.77 -19.43
N SER A 88 0.63 1.18 -20.34
CA SER A 88 0.20 0.07 -21.19
C SER A 88 0.47 -1.30 -20.56
N THR A 89 1.46 -1.38 -19.67
CA THR A 89 1.87 -2.61 -18.97
C THR A 89 1.91 -2.39 -17.47
N ILE A 90 1.92 -3.48 -16.70
CA ILE A 90 1.95 -3.42 -15.24
C ILE A 90 3.28 -2.86 -14.73
N GLU A 91 4.39 -3.20 -15.37
CA GLU A 91 5.74 -2.72 -15.03
C GLU A 91 5.82 -1.20 -15.23
N ALA A 92 5.28 -0.70 -16.34
CA ALA A 92 5.20 0.73 -16.59
C ALA A 92 4.32 1.45 -15.55
N ALA A 93 3.29 0.77 -15.02
CA ALA A 93 2.47 1.31 -13.95
C ALA A 93 3.23 1.36 -12.61
N VAL A 94 3.95 0.30 -12.27
CA VAL A 94 4.83 0.22 -11.08
C VAL A 94 5.85 1.35 -11.10
N ASP A 95 6.56 1.54 -12.21
CA ASP A 95 7.55 2.61 -12.35
C ASP A 95 6.94 4.00 -12.16
N LYS A 96 5.75 4.23 -12.71
CA LYS A 96 5.04 5.51 -12.56
C LYS A 96 4.60 5.78 -11.13
N VAL A 97 4.11 4.76 -10.42
CA VAL A 97 3.77 4.89 -9.00
C VAL A 97 5.03 5.17 -8.17
N LYS A 98 6.11 4.41 -8.39
CA LYS A 98 7.41 4.64 -7.73
C LYS A 98 7.91 6.06 -7.97
N TRP A 99 7.82 6.53 -9.22
CA TRP A 99 8.21 7.90 -9.59
C TRP A 99 7.32 8.97 -8.94
N ALA A 100 6.00 8.77 -8.89
CA ALA A 100 5.08 9.69 -8.26
C ALA A 100 5.35 9.82 -6.75
N VAL A 101 5.57 8.69 -6.07
CA VAL A 101 5.96 8.68 -4.64
C VAL A 101 7.29 9.41 -4.44
N HIS A 102 8.30 9.09 -5.25
CA HIS A 102 9.60 9.74 -5.18
C HIS A 102 9.49 11.27 -5.36
N THR A 103 8.81 11.71 -6.42
CA THR A 103 8.64 13.13 -6.75
C THR A 103 7.88 13.87 -5.66
N HIS A 104 6.79 13.30 -5.15
CA HIS A 104 6.04 13.87 -4.03
C HIS A 104 6.94 14.05 -2.80
N THR A 105 7.75 13.04 -2.44
CA THR A 105 8.68 13.15 -1.30
C THR A 105 9.81 14.17 -1.52
N ALA A 106 10.26 14.35 -2.77
CA ALA A 106 11.32 15.31 -3.10
C ALA A 106 10.80 16.76 -3.07
N VAL A 107 9.59 17.00 -3.58
CA VAL A 107 8.98 18.35 -3.66
C VAL A 107 8.48 18.82 -2.30
N HIS A 108 7.75 17.96 -1.58
CA HIS A 108 7.15 18.34 -0.31
C HIS A 108 8.06 18.06 0.90
N GLY A 109 9.19 17.39 0.66
CA GLY A 109 10.08 16.92 1.71
C GLY A 109 9.43 15.82 2.55
N ARG A 110 10.26 15.12 3.34
CA ARG A 110 9.74 14.42 4.52
C ARG A 110 9.55 15.44 5.63
N ALA A 111 8.50 15.31 6.44
CA ALA A 111 8.32 16.16 7.62
C ALA A 111 9.67 16.26 8.36
N LYS A 112 10.21 17.49 8.45
CA LYS A 112 11.53 17.71 9.04
C LYS A 112 11.51 17.14 10.45
N ARG A 113 12.35 16.13 10.72
CA ARG A 113 12.66 15.78 12.10
C ARG A 113 13.28 17.02 12.73
N ASP A 114 12.86 17.35 13.94
CA ASP A 114 13.35 18.51 14.66
C ASP A 114 14.86 18.36 14.85
N VAL A 115 15.64 19.01 14.00
CA VAL A 115 17.10 18.97 14.06
C VAL A 115 17.49 19.88 15.21
N ARG A 116 17.80 19.29 16.39
CA ARG A 116 18.38 20.05 17.50
C ARG A 116 19.63 20.77 17.00
N GLN A 117 19.58 22.10 17.04
CA GLN A 117 20.70 22.95 16.68
C GLN A 117 21.77 22.83 17.78
N THR A 118 22.85 22.07 17.52
CA THR A 118 24.00 22.05 18.42
C THR A 118 24.88 23.25 18.12
N THR A 119 24.91 24.23 19.02
CA THR A 119 25.96 25.25 19.02
C THR A 119 27.28 24.60 19.41
N VAL A 120 28.25 24.57 18.49
CA VAL A 120 29.63 24.18 18.81
C VAL A 120 30.26 25.34 19.57
N GLN A 121 30.38 25.21 20.89
CA GLN A 121 31.31 26.03 21.65
C GLN A 121 32.69 25.40 21.51
N ASP A 122 33.66 26.19 21.06
CA ASP A 122 35.07 25.80 21.04
C ASP A 122 35.52 25.50 22.48
N ILE A 123 35.69 24.22 22.81
CA ILE A 123 36.27 23.81 24.08
C ILE A 123 37.75 23.53 23.83
N SER A 124 38.56 24.58 23.95
CA SER A 124 39.96 24.40 24.28
C SER A 124 40.05 23.90 25.73
N GLN A 125 40.50 22.65 25.88
CA GLN A 125 40.98 21.99 27.09
C GLN A 125 39.94 21.28 27.99
N GLY A 126 40.25 20.01 28.26
CA GLY A 126 39.69 19.23 29.37
C GLY A 126 38.79 18.08 28.91
N TRP A 127 39.35 16.88 28.82
CA TRP A 127 38.55 15.66 28.72
C TRP A 127 37.70 15.52 30.00
N SER A 128 36.41 15.81 29.89
CA SER A 128 35.45 15.49 30.95
C SER A 128 34.53 14.38 30.47
N LEU A 129 34.69 13.23 31.11
CA LEU A 129 33.84 12.05 30.98
C LEU A 129 32.44 12.41 31.51
N TYR A 130 31.47 12.60 30.61
CA TYR A 130 30.07 12.72 31.00
C TYR A 130 29.26 11.56 30.46
N SER A 131 28.50 10.97 31.38
CA SER A 131 27.62 9.84 31.20
C SER A 131 26.52 10.13 30.20
N VAL A 132 26.29 9.17 29.31
CA VAL A 132 25.05 9.08 28.54
C VAL A 132 23.93 8.77 29.54
N LYS A 133 23.09 9.76 29.84
CA LYS A 133 21.71 9.47 30.25
C LYS A 133 20.90 9.33 28.96
N GLU A 134 20.66 8.09 28.56
CA GLU A 134 19.59 7.77 27.62
C GLU A 134 18.27 8.19 28.28
N GLU A 135 17.70 9.28 27.80
CA GLU A 135 16.30 9.59 28.05
C GLU A 135 15.59 9.61 26.70
N SER A 136 15.11 8.43 26.33
CA SER A 136 14.29 8.16 25.16
C SER A 136 12.90 8.74 25.35
N GLN A 137 12.74 10.04 25.04
CA GLN A 137 11.41 10.62 24.87
C GLN A 137 11.00 10.56 23.41
N SER A 138 10.15 9.58 23.12
CA SER A 138 9.39 9.41 21.88
C SER A 138 8.31 10.50 21.77
N PRO A 139 8.25 11.29 20.69
CA PRO A 139 7.22 12.32 20.53
C PRO A 139 6.02 11.73 19.79
N THR A 140 5.24 10.87 20.45
CA THR A 140 3.87 10.55 19.98
C THR A 140 2.98 10.15 21.16
N GLY A 141 2.48 11.14 21.90
CA GLY A 141 1.54 10.88 23.00
C GLY A 141 0.50 11.98 23.24
N GLN A 142 0.74 13.20 22.76
CA GLN A 142 -0.16 14.33 23.06
C GLN A 142 -1.43 14.35 22.18
N SER A 143 -1.39 13.76 20.98
CA SER A 143 -2.56 13.72 20.07
C SER A 143 -3.59 12.65 20.44
N THR A 144 -3.18 11.56 21.12
CA THR A 144 -4.09 10.46 21.50
C THR A 144 -4.74 10.71 22.85
N LEU A 145 -4.03 11.31 23.82
CA LEU A 145 -4.58 11.72 25.10
C LEU A 145 -5.72 12.75 24.95
N ASN A 146 -5.55 13.74 24.07
CA ASN A 146 -6.61 14.72 23.80
C ASN A 146 -7.83 14.12 23.08
N ARG A 147 -7.67 13.02 22.34
CA ARG A 147 -8.77 12.31 21.68
C ARG A 147 -9.50 11.34 22.63
N LEU A 148 -8.79 10.68 23.53
CA LEU A 148 -9.38 9.82 24.57
C LEU A 148 -10.18 10.65 25.57
N GLY A 149 -9.66 11.78 26.06
CA GLY A 149 -10.41 12.68 26.94
C GLY A 149 -11.64 13.33 26.29
N ALA A 150 -11.66 13.45 24.96
CA ALA A 150 -12.84 13.91 24.22
C ALA A 150 -13.90 12.81 24.04
N CYS A 151 -13.51 11.52 24.02
CA CYS A 151 -14.44 10.39 24.01
C CYS A 151 -15.04 10.14 25.40
N GLU A 152 -14.26 10.25 26.48
CA GLU A 152 -14.75 10.07 27.86
C GLU A 152 -15.81 11.11 28.23
N LYS A 153 -15.58 12.39 27.91
CA LYS A 153 -16.59 13.45 28.13
C LYS A 153 -17.89 13.23 27.34
N ARG A 154 -17.81 12.61 26.17
CA ARG A 154 -19.00 12.28 25.36
C ARG A 154 -19.76 11.09 25.92
N LEU A 155 -19.08 10.13 26.54
CA LEU A 155 -19.71 9.00 27.22
C LEU A 155 -20.45 9.46 28.50
N GLU A 156 -19.84 10.31 29.32
CA GLU A 156 -20.50 10.89 30.52
C GLU A 156 -21.75 11.71 30.16
N THR A 157 -21.71 12.44 29.04
CA THR A 157 -22.86 13.22 28.56
C THR A 157 -24.01 12.32 28.09
N ILE A 158 -23.71 11.15 27.52
CA ILE A 158 -24.72 10.19 27.08
C ILE A 158 -25.34 9.46 28.27
N GLU A 159 -24.55 9.11 29.30
CA GLU A 159 -25.07 8.48 30.52
C GLU A 159 -26.03 9.39 31.28
N GLN A 160 -25.78 10.71 31.32
CA GLN A 160 -26.69 11.68 31.95
C GLN A 160 -28.00 11.92 31.17
N GLN A 161 -28.07 11.55 29.89
CA GLN A 161 -29.28 11.68 29.07
C GLN A 161 -30.18 10.44 29.11
N ILE A 162 -29.69 9.33 29.68
CA ILE A 162 -30.39 8.04 29.76
C ILE A 162 -30.94 7.77 31.18
N SER A 163 -30.56 8.58 32.17
CA SER A 163 -31.17 8.61 33.51
C SER A 163 -32.25 9.68 33.64
#